data_AF-A0A7X4F9W4-F1
#
_entry.id   AF-A0A7X4F9W4-F1
#
_cell.length_a   1.000
_cell.length_b   1.000
_cell.length_c   1.000
_cell.angle_alpha   90.00
_cell.angle_beta   90.00
_cell.angle_gamma   90.00
#
_symmetry.space_group_name_H-M   'P 1'
#
loop_
_entity.id
_entity.type
_entity.pdbx_description
1 polymer ?
#
loop_
_entity_poly.entity_id
_entity_poly.type
_entity_poly.pdbx_seq_one_letter_code
_entity_poly.pdbx_strand_id
1 'polypeptide(L)'
;MLTELLRKSIHLSGLILPVIYFFLDKSTMLIFVGILTGIAIAVELVKWFSPSFGGFFLQIFAPMLRSHERRGAMTGATYYIISAFLCILLFRKTLAVVCIFFMVLGDLAAALVGKKWGRTKLLGTKSLEGSAACFVVCSSMALI
;
A
#
# COMPACT_ATOMS: atom_id res chain seq x y z
N MET A 1 2.25 18.59 10.63
CA MET A 1 2.72 17.46 11.47
C MET A 1 1.68 16.33 11.54
N LEU A 2 0.40 16.64 11.83
CA LEU A 2 -0.70 15.65 11.80
C LEU A 2 -0.85 14.89 10.47
N THR A 3 -0.72 15.57 9.32
CA THR A 3 -0.92 14.95 8.00
C THR A 3 0.13 13.90 7.65
N GLU A 4 1.38 14.09 8.10
CA GLU A 4 2.47 13.11 7.93
C GLU A 4 2.33 11.95 8.93
N LEU A 5 1.83 12.21 10.15
CA LEU A 5 1.51 11.16 11.12
C LEU A 5 0.35 10.30 10.64
N LEU A 6 -0.74 10.89 10.14
CA LEU A 6 -1.86 10.17 9.54
C LEU A 6 -1.43 9.34 8.33
N ARG A 7 -0.58 9.89 7.44
CA ARG A 7 -0.01 9.13 6.32
C ARG A 7 0.82 7.94 6.77
N LYS A 8 1.63 8.11 7.82
CA LYS A 8 2.43 7.01 8.39
C LYS A 8 1.56 5.97 9.07
N SER A 9 0.49 6.37 9.77
CA SER A 9 -0.46 5.45 10.39
C SER A 9 -1.23 4.62 9.36
N ILE A 10 -1.61 5.21 8.23
CA ILE A 10 -2.28 4.47 7.14
C ILE A 10 -1.30 3.50 6.47
N HIS A 11 -0.06 3.91 6.23
CA HIS A 11 0.94 2.99 5.69
C HIS A 11 1.23 1.83 6.65
N LEU A 12 1.30 2.10 7.95
CA LEU A 12 1.43 1.07 9.00
C LEU A 12 0.18 0.21 9.14
N SER A 13 -1.02 0.73 8.83
CA SER A 13 -2.24 -0.09 8.82
C SER A 13 -2.19 -1.20 7.76
N GLY A 14 -1.33 -1.06 6.74
CA GLY A 14 -1.00 -2.14 5.81
C GLY A 14 -0.36 -3.36 6.49
N LEU A 15 0.20 -3.25 7.69
CA LEU A 15 0.71 -4.41 8.44
C LEU A 15 -0.41 -5.27 9.04
N ILE A 16 -1.64 -4.77 9.11
CA ILE A 16 -2.77 -5.50 9.67
C ILE A 16 -3.08 -6.75 8.83
N LEU A 17 -3.08 -6.63 7.49
CA LEU A 17 -3.37 -7.76 6.60
C LEU A 17 -2.41 -8.95 6.76
N PRO A 18 -1.07 -8.80 6.67
CA PRO A 18 -0.16 -9.93 6.86
C PRO A 18 -0.22 -10.49 8.29
N VAL A 19 -0.47 -9.65 9.31
CA VAL A 19 -0.68 -10.11 10.70
C VAL A 19 -1.92 -10.97 10.83
N ILE A 20 -3.07 -10.52 10.31
CA ILE A 20 -4.32 -11.31 10.30
C ILE A 20 -4.11 -12.63 9.55
N TYR A 21 -3.38 -12.60 8.43
CA TYR A 21 -3.15 -13.79 7.63
C TYR A 21 -2.32 -14.86 8.36
N PHE A 22 -1.49 -14.50 9.33
CA PHE A 22 -0.83 -15.52 10.18
C PHE A 22 -1.84 -16.40 10.92
N PHE A 23 -2.95 -15.82 11.39
CA PHE A 23 -3.95 -16.52 12.19
C PHE A 23 -5.04 -17.21 11.36
N LEU A 24 -5.26 -16.78 10.12
CA LEU A 24 -6.29 -17.35 9.24
C LEU A 24 -5.72 -18.38 8.26
N ASP A 25 -6.54 -19.31 7.81
CA ASP A 25 -6.20 -20.18 6.69
C ASP A 25 -6.29 -19.43 5.35
N LYS A 26 -5.66 -19.99 4.32
CA LYS A 26 -5.59 -19.35 2.99
C LYS A 26 -6.96 -19.12 2.36
N SER A 27 -7.91 -20.04 2.54
CA SER A 27 -9.25 -19.94 1.93
C SER A 27 -10.05 -18.80 2.57
N THR A 28 -10.07 -18.74 3.90
CA THR A 28 -10.73 -17.66 4.65
C THR A 28 -10.11 -16.31 4.31
N MET A 29 -8.76 -16.24 4.25
CA MET A 29 -8.07 -15.00 3.89
C MET A 29 -8.38 -14.56 2.46
N LEU A 30 -8.44 -15.49 1.50
CA LEU A 30 -8.80 -15.18 0.11
C LEU A 30 -10.22 -14.61 -0.01
N ILE A 31 -11.19 -15.19 0.70
CA ILE A 31 -12.56 -14.68 0.71
C ILE A 31 -12.58 -13.28 1.32
N PHE A 32 -11.94 -13.10 2.48
CA PHE A 32 -11.90 -11.81 3.18
C PHE A 32 -11.26 -10.71 2.31
N VAL A 33 -10.05 -10.94 1.79
CA VAL A 33 -9.35 -9.96 0.95
C VAL A 33 -10.04 -9.81 -0.41
N GLY A 34 -10.66 -10.86 -0.93
CA GLY A 34 -11.45 -10.81 -2.16
C GLY A 34 -12.65 -9.86 -2.04
N ILE A 35 -13.39 -9.94 -0.92
CA ILE A 35 -14.49 -9.00 -0.61
C ILE A 35 -13.96 -7.57 -0.51
N LEU A 36 -12.86 -7.35 0.23
CA LEU A 36 -12.24 -6.02 0.33
C LEU A 36 -11.79 -5.48 -1.03
N THR A 37 -11.26 -6.34 -1.89
CA THR A 37 -10.86 -5.99 -3.26
C THR A 37 -12.06 -5.56 -4.10
N GLY A 38 -13.17 -6.33 -4.02
CA GLY A 38 -14.42 -5.99 -4.70
C GLY A 38 -14.98 -4.64 -4.25
N ILE A 39 -14.98 -4.37 -2.93
CA ILE A 39 -15.40 -3.08 -2.37
C ILE A 39 -14.48 -1.95 -2.87
N ALA A 40 -13.15 -2.15 -2.83
CA ALA A 40 -12.20 -1.13 -3.28
C ALA A 40 -12.39 -0.78 -4.76
N ILE A 41 -12.57 -1.77 -5.62
CA ILE A 41 -12.85 -1.55 -7.06
C ILE A 41 -14.19 -0.85 -7.24
N ALA A 42 -15.24 -1.27 -6.53
CA ALA A 42 -16.56 -0.63 -6.61
C ALA A 42 -16.49 0.86 -6.22
N VAL A 43 -15.74 1.20 -5.17
CA VAL A 43 -15.52 2.60 -4.75
C VAL A 43 -14.79 3.39 -5.85
N GLU A 44 -13.76 2.83 -6.49
CA GLU A 44 -13.08 3.51 -7.60
C GLU A 44 -14.00 3.70 -8.81
N LEU A 45 -14.83 2.71 -9.14
CA LEU A 45 -15.80 2.83 -10.23
C LEU A 45 -16.84 3.92 -9.93
N VAL A 46 -17.42 3.93 -8.74
CA VAL A 46 -18.41 4.95 -8.33
C VAL A 46 -17.78 6.35 -8.34
N LYS A 47 -16.52 6.49 -7.90
CA LYS A 47 -15.77 7.76 -8.01
C LYS A 47 -15.62 8.22 -9.45
N TRP A 48 -15.49 7.29 -10.40
CA TRP A 48 -15.31 7.62 -11.82
C TRP A 48 -16.63 7.96 -12.51
N PHE A 49 -17.72 7.26 -12.17
CA PHE A 49 -19.04 7.52 -12.75
C PHE A 49 -19.77 8.72 -12.13
N SER A 50 -19.54 9.02 -10.85
CA SER A 50 -20.21 10.12 -10.14
C SER A 50 -19.22 11.21 -9.71
N PRO A 51 -19.17 12.36 -10.43
CA PRO A 51 -18.31 13.47 -10.06
C PRO A 51 -18.65 14.06 -8.69
N SER A 52 -19.93 14.00 -8.28
CA SER A 52 -20.37 14.43 -6.95
C SER A 52 -19.81 13.54 -5.83
N PHE A 53 -19.82 12.21 -6.03
CA PHE A 53 -19.20 11.29 -5.08
C PHE A 53 -17.67 11.41 -5.09
N GLY A 54 -17.06 11.55 -6.26
CA GLY A 54 -15.64 11.83 -6.40
C GLY A 54 -15.22 13.09 -5.64
N GLY A 55 -16.01 14.17 -5.72
CA GLY A 55 -15.80 15.41 -4.99
C GLY A 55 -15.91 15.26 -3.47
N PHE A 56 -16.95 14.57 -2.98
CA PHE A 56 -17.12 14.26 -1.55
C PHE A 56 -15.97 13.38 -1.01
N PHE A 57 -15.61 12.33 -1.75
CA PHE A 57 -14.47 11.48 -1.43
C PHE A 57 -13.18 12.28 -1.38
N LEU A 58 -12.96 13.18 -2.35
CA LEU A 58 -11.82 14.09 -2.36
C LEU A 58 -11.83 15.05 -1.17
N GLN A 59 -12.96 15.57 -0.72
CA GLN A 59 -12.98 16.44 0.45
C GLN A 59 -12.58 15.72 1.74
N ILE A 60 -13.06 14.48 1.94
CA ILE A 60 -12.74 13.68 3.13
C ILE A 60 -11.30 13.16 3.08
N PHE A 61 -10.88 12.60 1.94
CA PHE A 61 -9.60 11.91 1.81
C PHE A 61 -8.50 12.80 1.19
N ALA A 62 -8.78 14.06 0.82
CA ALA A 62 -7.80 15.04 0.31
C ALA A 62 -6.49 15.07 1.08
N PRO A 63 -6.46 15.17 2.43
CA PRO A 63 -5.21 15.20 3.18
C PRO A 63 -4.36 13.93 3.02
N MET A 64 -4.99 12.82 2.60
CA MET A 64 -4.33 11.52 2.39
C MET A 64 -3.90 11.33 0.94
N LEU A 65 -4.68 11.80 -0.04
CA LEU A 65 -4.41 11.61 -1.48
C LEU A 65 -3.23 12.45 -1.99
N ARG A 66 -2.32 11.81 -2.72
CA ARG A 66 -1.24 12.41 -3.51
C ARG A 66 -1.83 13.22 -4.66
N SER A 67 -1.08 14.20 -5.15
CA SER A 67 -1.49 15.12 -6.22
C SER A 67 -1.97 14.47 -7.53
N HIS A 68 -1.57 13.22 -7.79
CA HIS A 68 -2.01 12.45 -8.97
C HIS A 68 -3.30 11.66 -8.70
N GLU A 69 -3.52 11.18 -7.47
CA GLU A 69 -4.78 10.55 -7.05
C GLU A 69 -5.93 11.57 -7.04
N ARG A 70 -5.60 12.86 -6.83
CA ARG A 70 -6.57 13.97 -6.94
C ARG A 70 -7.09 14.23 -8.35
N ARG A 71 -6.47 13.68 -9.39
CA ARG A 71 -6.89 13.84 -10.79
C ARG A 71 -7.70 12.64 -11.31
N GLY A 72 -8.17 11.76 -10.42
CA GLY A 72 -8.98 10.60 -10.77
C GLY A 72 -8.22 9.29 -10.95
N ALA A 73 -6.92 9.25 -10.59
CA ALA A 73 -6.19 7.98 -10.52
C ALA A 73 -6.67 7.12 -9.34
N MET A 74 -6.54 5.80 -9.48
CA MET A 74 -6.81 4.84 -8.39
C MET A 74 -5.95 5.15 -7.17
N THR A 75 -6.52 4.93 -5.99
CA THR A 75 -5.84 5.15 -4.72
C THR A 75 -4.78 4.08 -4.46
N GLY A 76 -3.72 4.46 -3.75
CA GLY A 76 -2.68 3.54 -3.30
C GLY A 76 -3.22 2.41 -2.42
N ALA A 77 -4.30 2.65 -1.67
CA ALA A 77 -4.99 1.62 -0.89
C ALA A 77 -5.62 0.55 -1.79
N THR A 78 -6.29 0.94 -2.88
CA THR A 78 -6.84 0.00 -3.86
C THR A 78 -5.74 -0.85 -4.50
N TYR A 79 -4.64 -0.22 -4.93
CA TYR A 79 -3.48 -0.96 -5.45
C TYR A 79 -2.92 -1.94 -4.42
N TYR A 80 -2.76 -1.51 -3.16
CA TYR A 80 -2.28 -2.36 -2.09
C TYR A 80 -3.18 -3.59 -1.85
N ILE A 81 -4.51 -3.40 -1.76
CA ILE A 81 -5.46 -4.49 -1.53
C ILE A 81 -5.45 -5.48 -2.71
N ILE A 82 -5.41 -4.99 -3.95
CA ILE A 82 -5.31 -5.83 -5.15
C ILE A 82 -3.98 -6.62 -5.14
N SER A 83 -2.86 -5.96 -4.86
CA SER A 83 -1.55 -6.62 -4.79
C SER A 83 -1.52 -7.68 -3.67
N ALA A 84 -2.11 -7.40 -2.51
CA ALA A 84 -2.22 -8.37 -1.42
C ALA A 84 -3.08 -9.57 -1.81
N PHE A 85 -4.23 -9.35 -2.45
CA PHE A 85 -5.08 -10.42 -2.98
C PHE A 85 -4.31 -11.34 -3.93
N LEU A 86 -3.61 -10.75 -4.91
CA LEU A 86 -2.80 -11.49 -5.87
C LEU A 86 -1.66 -12.27 -5.18
N CYS A 87 -1.00 -11.68 -4.18
CA CYS A 87 0.04 -12.39 -3.42
C CYS A 87 -0.53 -13.63 -2.71
N ILE A 88 -1.68 -13.49 -2.04
CA ILE A 88 -2.34 -14.60 -1.33
C ILE A 88 -2.81 -15.67 -2.32
N LEU A 89 -3.34 -15.25 -3.47
CA LEU A 89 -3.84 -16.16 -4.51
C LEU A 89 -2.70 -17.01 -5.09
N LEU A 90 -1.64 -16.35 -5.56
CA LEU A 90 -0.57 -16.98 -6.34
C LEU A 90 0.45 -17.74 -5.47
N PHE A 91 0.71 -17.29 -4.25
CA PHE A 91 1.78 -17.87 -3.41
C PHE A 91 1.26 -18.75 -2.27
N ARG A 92 2.15 -19.57 -1.72
CA ARG A 92 1.93 -20.30 -0.46
C ARG A 92 1.84 -19.30 0.70
N LYS A 93 1.11 -19.64 1.76
CA LYS A 93 0.85 -18.76 2.92
C LYS A 93 2.09 -18.00 3.39
N THR A 94 3.19 -18.69 3.67
CA THR A 94 4.45 -18.07 4.13
C THR A 94 4.99 -17.04 3.15
N LEU A 95 5.10 -17.39 1.87
CA LEU A 95 5.62 -16.49 0.83
C LEU A 95 4.70 -15.28 0.63
N ALA A 96 3.39 -15.49 0.60
CA ALA A 96 2.41 -14.42 0.46
C ALA A 96 2.53 -13.39 1.60
N VAL A 97 2.65 -13.86 2.85
CA VAL A 97 2.85 -13.00 4.02
C VAL A 97 4.13 -12.17 3.88
N VAL A 98 5.25 -12.82 3.51
CA VAL A 98 6.55 -12.14 3.30
C VAL A 98 6.44 -11.08 2.19
N CYS A 99 5.82 -11.40 1.06
CA CYS A 99 5.62 -10.43 -0.03
C CYS A 99 4.81 -9.20 0.41
N ILE A 100 3.74 -9.40 1.20
CA ILE A 100 2.94 -8.29 1.71
C ILE A 100 3.76 -7.44 2.70
N PHE A 101 4.59 -8.07 3.54
CA PHE A 101 5.50 -7.32 4.40
C PHE A 101 6.54 -6.52 3.61
N PHE A 102 7.15 -7.09 2.57
CA PHE A 102 8.08 -6.37 1.71
C PHE A 102 7.42 -5.14 1.11
N MET A 103 6.18 -5.29 0.64
CA MET A 103 5.40 -4.18 0.09
C MET A 103 5.18 -3.07 1.12
N VAL A 104 4.85 -3.38 2.38
CA VAL A 104 4.59 -2.35 3.39
C VAL A 104 5.88 -1.75 3.95
N LEU A 105 6.79 -2.59 4.46
CA LEU A 105 7.99 -2.14 5.16
C LEU A 105 9.07 -1.63 4.20
N GLY A 106 9.23 -2.27 3.05
CA GLY A 106 10.15 -1.82 2.00
C GLY A 106 9.76 -0.45 1.47
N ASP A 107 8.48 -0.24 1.13
CA ASP A 107 8.00 1.07 0.65
C ASP A 107 8.11 2.16 1.73
N LEU A 108 7.84 1.82 2.99
CA LEU A 108 8.00 2.75 4.11
C LEU A 108 9.46 3.18 4.25
N ALA A 109 10.39 2.22 4.23
CA ALA A 109 11.82 2.48 4.32
C ALA A 109 12.32 3.34 3.15
N ALA A 110 11.93 2.99 1.92
CA ALA A 110 12.25 3.79 0.73
C ALA A 110 11.73 5.23 0.83
N ALA A 111 10.49 5.41 1.29
CA ALA A 111 9.90 6.73 1.44
C ALA A 111 10.58 7.56 2.53
N LEU A 112 10.87 6.96 3.69
CA LEU A 112 11.52 7.65 4.81
C LEU A 112 12.96 8.05 4.47
N VAL A 113 13.75 7.10 3.95
CA VAL A 113 15.15 7.35 3.60
C VAL A 113 15.24 8.26 2.38
N GLY A 114 14.44 8.02 1.35
CA GLY A 114 14.47 8.83 0.14
C GLY A 114 14.03 10.28 0.36
N LYS A 115 13.12 10.54 1.31
CA LYS A 115 12.70 11.91 1.66
C LYS A 115 13.70 12.63 2.56
N LYS A 116 14.36 11.93 3.49
CA LYS A 116 15.30 12.52 4.47
C LYS A 116 16.74 12.63 3.94
N TRP A 117 17.20 11.62 3.22
CA TRP A 117 18.60 11.48 2.80
C TRP A 117 18.77 11.24 1.29
N GLY A 118 17.70 11.19 0.51
CA GLY A 118 17.76 10.91 -0.93
C GLY A 118 18.38 12.05 -1.73
N ARG A 119 19.70 12.05 -1.88
CA ARG A 119 20.48 13.03 -2.65
C ARG A 119 20.55 12.64 -4.12
N THR A 120 20.79 11.36 -4.39
CA THR A 120 21.01 10.84 -5.74
C THR A 120 19.68 10.46 -6.38
N LYS A 121 19.10 11.35 -7.19
CA LYS A 121 17.82 11.08 -7.88
C LYS A 121 18.04 10.16 -9.08
N LEU A 122 17.23 9.12 -9.17
CA LEU A 122 17.23 8.17 -10.29
C LEU A 122 16.14 8.51 -11.29
N LEU A 123 14.89 8.54 -10.84
CA LEU A 123 13.71 8.73 -11.67
C LEU A 123 12.74 9.69 -10.99
N GLY A 124 12.69 10.93 -11.46
CA GLY A 124 11.86 11.99 -10.89
C GLY A 124 12.18 12.21 -9.41
N THR A 125 11.23 11.87 -8.53
CA THR A 125 11.39 12.03 -7.07
C THR A 125 12.03 10.83 -6.37
N LYS A 126 12.23 9.71 -7.07
CA LYS A 126 12.83 8.49 -6.52
C LYS A 126 14.34 8.62 -6.42
N SER A 127 14.91 8.20 -5.29
CA SER A 127 16.34 8.32 -4.98
C SER A 127 17.00 6.96 -4.79
N LEU A 128 18.28 6.84 -5.17
CA LEU A 128 19.07 5.62 -5.01
C LEU A 128 19.15 5.17 -3.56
N GLU A 129 19.29 6.11 -2.63
CA GLU A 129 19.34 5.83 -1.18
C GLU A 129 18.01 5.24 -0.67
N GLY A 130 16.89 5.65 -1.26
CA GLY A 130 15.58 5.10 -0.94
C GLY A 130 15.44 3.66 -1.46
N SER A 131 15.86 3.41 -2.70
CA SER A 131 15.89 2.06 -3.27
C SER A 131 16.81 1.12 -2.47
N ALA A 132 17.98 1.60 -2.07
CA ALA A 132 18.91 0.84 -1.22
C ALA A 132 18.29 0.51 0.14
N ALA A 133 17.57 1.46 0.77
CA ALA A 133 16.87 1.21 2.03
C ALA A 133 15.80 0.12 1.90
N CYS A 134 14.99 0.15 0.85
CA CYS A 134 14.02 -0.91 0.57
C CYS A 134 14.70 -2.27 0.39
N PHE A 135 15.78 -2.32 -0.40
CA PHE A 135 16.53 -3.55 -0.63
C PHE A 135 17.06 -4.16 0.68
N VAL A 136 17.66 -3.34 1.55
CA VAL A 136 18.19 -3.79 2.85
C VAL A 136 17.09 -4.31 3.76
N VAL A 137 15.96 -3.62 3.86
CA VAL A 137 14.83 -4.06 4.70
C VAL A 137 14.24 -5.37 4.19
N CYS A 138 13.96 -5.48 2.88
CA CYS A 138 13.42 -6.70 2.31
C CYS A 138 14.39 -7.88 2.46
N SER A 139 15.69 -7.66 2.24
CA SER A 139 16.71 -8.71 2.43
C SER A 139 16.79 -9.15 3.89
N SER A 140 16.74 -8.23 4.84
CA SER A 140 16.76 -8.56 6.28
C SER A 140 15.56 -9.40 6.67
N MET A 141 14.38 -9.08 6.13
CA MET A 141 13.16 -9.85 6.36
C MET A 141 13.15 -11.22 5.68
N ALA A 142 13.81 -11.36 4.53
CA ALA A 142 13.93 -12.63 3.84
C ALA A 142 14.81 -13.64 4.59
N LEU A 143 15.70 -13.15 5.46
CA LEU A 143 16.64 -13.96 6.24
C LEU A 143 16.08 -14.43 7.59
N ILE A 144 14.88 -13.97 7.97
CA ILE A 144 14.15 -14.36 9.19
C ILE A 144 13.09 -15.39 8.81
#